data_AF-A0A0N0MNX4-F1
#
_entry.id   AF-A0A0N0MNX4-F1
#
_cell.length_a   1.000
_cell.length_b   1.000
_cell.length_c   1.000
_cell.angle_alpha   90.00
_cell.angle_beta   90.00
_cell.angle_gamma   90.00
#
_symmetry.space_group_name_H-M   'P 1'
#
loop_
_entity.id
_entity.type
_entity.pdbx_description
1 polymer ?
#
loop_
_entity_poly.entity_id
_entity_poly.type
_entity_poly.pdbx_seq_one_letter_code
_entity_poly.pdbx_strand_id
1 'polypeptide(L)'
;RTPPFPFQAGDMLLLSPDGVIEARSPARAFYPLAERVASFPAAGPDDLLARIHRDLLAHIGGPPADDAAILVIEHTPSHHLLRPRTH
;
A
#
# COMPACT_ATOMS: atom_id res chain seq x y z
N ARG A 1 -6.91 -19.63 11.93
CA ARG A 1 -5.52 -19.53 11.40
C ARG A 1 -5.66 -19.28 9.91
N THR A 2 -5.11 -18.21 9.37
CA THR A 2 -5.20 -17.91 7.92
C THR A 2 -4.21 -18.80 7.17
N PRO A 3 -4.62 -19.47 6.07
CA PRO A 3 -3.70 -20.26 5.27
C PRO A 3 -2.63 -19.34 4.65
N PRO A 4 -1.39 -19.84 4.43
CA PRO A 4 -0.40 -19.08 3.70
C PRO A 4 -0.91 -18.82 2.28
N PHE A 5 -0.61 -17.64 1.75
CA PHE A 5 -0.85 -17.29 0.35
C PHE A 5 0.50 -17.10 -0.37
N PRO A 6 0.61 -17.48 -1.65
CA PRO A 6 1.81 -17.23 -2.42
C PRO A 6 2.01 -15.72 -2.63
N PHE A 7 3.20 -15.22 -2.34
CA PHE A 7 3.62 -13.84 -2.61
C PHE A 7 4.70 -13.87 -3.71
N GLN A 8 4.30 -13.61 -4.95
CA GLN A 8 5.08 -13.81 -6.17
C GLN A 8 5.81 -12.53 -6.59
N ALA A 9 6.78 -12.65 -7.49
CA ALA A 9 7.52 -11.48 -7.96
C ALA A 9 6.59 -10.53 -8.73
N GLY A 10 6.64 -9.25 -8.41
CA GLY A 10 5.71 -8.22 -8.90
C GLY A 10 4.46 -8.03 -8.02
N ASP A 11 4.23 -8.91 -7.03
CA ASP A 11 3.15 -8.68 -6.07
C ASP A 11 3.50 -7.52 -5.11
N MET A 12 2.48 -6.74 -4.77
CA MET A 12 2.56 -5.70 -3.74
C MET A 12 1.74 -6.09 -2.51
N LEU A 13 2.34 -5.95 -1.33
CA LEU A 13 1.68 -6.12 -0.04
C LEU A 13 1.56 -4.76 0.63
N LEU A 14 0.33 -4.38 0.98
CA LEU A 14 0.05 -3.18 1.78
C LEU A 14 -0.29 -3.59 3.21
N LEU A 15 0.42 -2.99 4.17
CA LEU A 15 0.19 -3.16 5.59
C LEU A 15 -0.19 -1.80 6.20
N SER A 16 -1.24 -1.84 7.01
CA SER A 16 -1.78 -0.65 7.66
C SER A 16 -2.33 -1.03 9.03
N PRO A 17 -2.11 -0.22 10.08
CA PRO A 17 -2.94 -0.26 11.26
C PRO A 17 -4.36 0.20 10.92
N ASP A 18 -5.28 -0.01 11.86
CA ASP A 18 -6.69 0.37 11.75
C ASP A 18 -6.90 1.89 11.57
N GLY A 19 -6.00 2.74 12.09
CA GLY A 19 -6.09 4.20 11.96
C GLY A 19 -6.32 4.73 10.53
N VAL A 20 -5.87 4.02 9.48
CA VAL A 20 -6.13 4.41 8.08
C VAL A 20 -7.55 4.06 7.63
N ILE A 21 -8.08 2.90 8.01
CA ILE A 21 -9.44 2.48 7.63
C ILE A 21 -10.49 3.19 8.51
N GLU A 22 -10.14 3.49 9.75
CA GLU A 22 -10.96 4.24 10.69
C GLU A 22 -10.99 5.74 10.40
N ALA A 23 -10.13 6.23 9.50
CA ALA A 23 -10.12 7.61 9.04
C ALA A 23 -11.45 7.98 8.36
N ARG A 24 -12.14 8.99 8.90
CA ARG A 24 -13.49 9.35 8.45
C ARG A 24 -13.50 10.60 7.58
N SER A 25 -14.35 10.57 6.56
CA SER A 25 -14.71 11.76 5.80
C SER A 25 -15.56 12.74 6.63
N PRO A 26 -15.80 13.97 6.16
CA PRO A 26 -16.74 14.90 6.79
C PRO A 26 -18.17 14.32 6.92
N ALA A 27 -18.55 13.39 6.04
CA ALA A 27 -19.81 12.64 6.12
C ALA A 27 -19.77 11.46 7.10
N ARG A 28 -18.68 11.32 7.86
CA ARG A 28 -18.38 10.25 8.83
C ARG A 28 -18.19 8.86 8.22
N ALA A 29 -18.01 8.77 6.91
CA ALA A 29 -17.76 7.52 6.20
C ALA A 29 -16.29 7.09 6.33
N PHE A 30 -16.07 5.80 6.58
CA PHE A 30 -14.74 5.19 6.63
C PHE A 30 -14.02 5.27 5.28
N TYR A 31 -12.69 5.23 5.32
CA TYR A 31 -11.87 5.22 4.13
C TYR A 31 -11.89 3.83 3.46
N PRO A 32 -12.36 3.70 2.20
CA PRO A 32 -12.50 2.40 1.54
C PRO A 32 -11.16 1.91 0.97
N LEU A 33 -10.17 1.67 1.84
CA LEU A 33 -8.78 1.40 1.45
C LEU A 33 -8.63 0.31 0.37
N ALA A 34 -9.31 -0.83 0.53
CA ALA A 34 -9.22 -1.94 -0.42
C ALA A 34 -9.72 -1.57 -1.83
N GLU A 35 -10.83 -0.83 -1.91
CA GLU A 35 -11.40 -0.37 -3.18
C GLU A 35 -10.48 0.66 -3.86
N ARG A 36 -9.90 1.58 -3.07
CA ARG A 36 -8.96 2.58 -3.57
C ARG A 36 -7.70 1.94 -4.14
N VAL A 37 -7.08 1.04 -3.39
CA VAL A 37 -5.88 0.30 -3.82
C VAL A 37 -6.14 -0.44 -5.13
N ALA A 38 -7.28 -1.14 -5.23
CA ALA A 38 -7.64 -1.86 -6.45
C ALA A 38 -7.90 -0.93 -7.66
N SER A 39 -8.29 0.33 -7.42
CA SER A 39 -8.60 1.30 -8.48
C SER A 39 -7.37 2.04 -9.02
N PHE A 40 -6.25 2.05 -8.29
CA PHE A 40 -5.08 2.84 -8.66
C PHE A 40 -4.19 2.09 -9.64
N PRO A 41 -3.95 2.63 -10.85
CA PRO A 41 -2.83 2.18 -11.65
C PRO A 41 -1.55 2.65 -10.94
N ALA A 42 -0.78 1.72 -10.40
CA ALA A 42 0.48 2.00 -9.74
C ALA A 42 1.63 1.39 -10.53
N ALA A 43 2.65 2.21 -10.81
CA ALA A 43 3.87 1.74 -11.47
C ALA A 43 4.86 1.07 -10.49
N GLY A 44 4.59 1.13 -9.19
CA GLY A 44 5.42 0.60 -8.11
C GLY A 44 4.96 1.06 -6.72
N PRO A 45 5.67 0.67 -5.65
CA PRO A 45 5.26 0.88 -4.27
C PRO A 45 5.18 2.37 -3.88
N ASP A 46 6.13 3.18 -4.34
CA ASP A 46 6.17 4.62 -4.03
C ASP A 46 5.00 5.38 -4.70
N ASP A 47 4.67 5.03 -5.95
CA ASP A 47 3.52 5.63 -6.65
C ASP A 47 2.20 5.22 -5.99
N LEU A 48 2.07 3.95 -5.59
CA LEU A 48 0.90 3.48 -4.85
C LEU A 48 0.76 4.21 -3.51
N LEU A 49 1.84 4.31 -2.73
CA LEU A 49 1.86 5.00 -1.44
C LEU A 49 1.46 6.47 -1.60
N ALA A 50 2.03 7.18 -2.58
CA ALA A 50 1.71 8.58 -2.85
C ALA A 50 0.24 8.79 -3.23
N ARG A 51 -0.33 7.88 -4.03
CA ARG A 51 -1.76 7.93 -4.41
C ARG A 51 -2.67 7.72 -3.22
N ILE A 52 -2.39 6.71 -2.39
CA ILE A 52 -3.20 6.40 -1.21
C ILE A 52 -3.11 7.55 -0.21
N HIS A 53 -1.92 8.09 0.04
CA HIS A 53 -1.74 9.21 0.95
C HIS A 53 -2.55 10.44 0.50
N ARG A 54 -2.47 10.80 -0.79
CA ARG A 54 -3.24 11.93 -1.34
C ARG A 54 -4.75 11.68 -1.28
N ASP A 55 -5.22 10.50 -1.65
CA ASP A 55 -6.64 10.15 -1.64
C ASP A 55 -7.20 10.12 -0.22
N LEU A 56 -6.44 9.60 0.75
CA LEU A 56 -6.78 9.61 2.17
C LEU A 56 -6.96 11.04 2.69
N LEU A 57 -6.00 11.94 2.43
CA LEU A 57 -6.10 13.34 2.84
C LEU A 57 -7.30 14.04 2.18
N ALA A 58 -7.57 13.76 0.92
CA ALA A 58 -8.74 14.30 0.22
C ALA A 58 -10.06 13.75 0.80
N HIS A 59 -10.09 12.47 1.19
CA HIS A 59 -11.27 11.83 1.79
C HIS A 59 -11.62 12.42 3.16
N ILE A 60 -10.62 12.63 4.02
CA ILE A 60 -10.83 13.18 5.37
C ILE A 60 -11.00 14.71 5.37
N GLY A 61 -10.48 15.41 4.36
CA GLY A 61 -10.62 16.86 4.21
C GLY A 61 -9.80 17.69 5.20
N GLY A 62 -8.75 17.11 5.79
CA GLY A 62 -7.92 17.72 6.83
C GLY A 62 -6.79 16.79 7.30
N PRO A 63 -6.08 17.11 8.39
CA PRO A 63 -5.17 16.16 9.01
C PRO A 63 -5.93 14.98 9.64
N PRO A 64 -5.33 13.77 9.70
CA PRO A 64 -5.90 12.62 10.39
C PRO A 64 -6.22 12.94 11.86
N ALA A 65 -7.33 12.41 12.36
CA ALA A 65 -7.70 12.53 13.77
C ALA A 65 -6.88 11.60 14.69
N ASP A 66 -6.22 10.60 14.11
CA ASP A 66 -5.42 9.58 14.78
C ASP A 66 -4.15 9.30 13.96
N ASP A 67 -3.18 8.62 14.58
CA ASP A 67 -1.94 8.23 13.91
C ASP A 67 -2.23 7.21 12.80
N ALA A 68 -1.92 7.60 11.56
CA ALA A 68 -2.07 6.76 10.38
C ALA A 68 -0.69 6.43 9.79
N ALA A 69 -0.42 5.14 9.58
CA ALA A 69 0.82 4.66 8.97
C ALA A 69 0.50 3.69 7.81
N ILE A 70 1.26 3.73 6.73
CA ILE A 70 1.09 2.81 5.60
C ILE A 70 2.47 2.29 5.19
N LEU A 71 2.58 0.97 5.04
CA LEU A 71 3.77 0.31 4.50
C LEU A 71 3.39 -0.44 3.24
N VAL A 72 4.12 -0.17 2.16
CA VAL A 72 3.98 -0.90 0.89
C VAL A 72 5.28 -1.66 0.63
N ILE A 73 5.16 -2.95 0.38
CA ILE A 73 6.27 -3.85 0.08
C ILE A 73 6.03 -4.43 -1.30
N GLU A 74 6.98 -4.26 -2.22
CA GLU A 74 6.99 -4.97 -3.49
C GLU A 74 7.94 -6.17 -3.41
N HIS A 75 7.48 -7.33 -3.84
CA HIS A 75 8.37 -8.46 -4.04
C HIS A 75 9.06 -8.33 -5.40
N THR A 76 10.25 -7.73 -5.40
CA THR A 76 11.04 -7.63 -6.62
C THR A 76 11.67 -8.98 -6.98
N PRO A 77 11.80 -9.33 -8.27
CA PRO A 77 12.59 -10.49 -8.67
C PRO A 77 14.00 -10.38 -8.08
N SER A 78 14.51 -11.50 -7.56
CA SER A 78 15.93 -11.57 -7.19
C SER A 78 16.76 -11.33 -8.44
N HIS A 79 17.39 -10.16 -8.55
CA HIS A 79 18.53 -9.97 -9.43
C HIS A 79 19.66 -10.81 -8.85
N HIS A 80 19.65 -12.12 -9.11
CA HIS A 80 20.83 -12.92 -8.89
C HIS A 80 21.88 -12.29 -9.79
N LEU A 81 22.83 -11.59 -9.16
CA LEU A 81 24.01 -11.05 -9.80
C LEU A 81 24.58 -12.19 -10.65
N LEU A 82 24.35 -12.12 -11.96
CA LEU A 82 25.18 -12.77 -12.95
C LEU A 82 26.54 -12.09 -12.83
N ARG A 83 27.27 -12.37 -11.75
CA ARG A 83 28.71 -12.20 -11.73
C ARG A 83 29.21 -13.20 -12.76
N PRO A 84 29.84 -12.75 -13.86
CA PRO A 84 30.52 -13.69 -14.73
C PRO A 84 31.53 -14.44 -13.85
N ARG A 85 31.41 -15.76 -13.78
CA ARG A 85 32.51 -16.60 -13.31
C ARG A 85 33.62 -16.46 -14.35
N THR A 86 34.50 -15.48 -14.18
CA THR A 86 35.78 -15.47 -14.87
C THR A 86 36.61 -16.58 -14.23
N HIS A 87 36.72 -17.70 -14.96
CA HIS A 87 37.76 -18.70 -14.77
C HIS A 87 39.14 -18.12 -15.09
#